data_AF-A0A8T7AAD5-F1
#
_entry.id   AF-A0A8T7AAD5-F1
#
_cell.length_a   1.000
_cell.length_b   1.000
_cell.length_c   1.000
_cell.angle_alpha   90.00
_cell.angle_beta   90.00
_cell.angle_gamma   90.00
#
_symmetry.space_group_name_H-M   'P 1'
#
loop_
_entity.id
_entity.type
_entity.pdbx_description
1 polymer ?
#
loop_
_entity_poly.entity_id
_entity_poly.type
_entity_poly.pdbx_seq_one_letter_code
_entity_poly.pdbx_strand_id
1 'polypeptide(L)'
;MKHSDIEKRSGKRINVSEQIDELQEHFEDILEHQHSQQQTPEQQAQEKHWDLASSILDLVELHRTDGNPDEAVEQLLVLKDLFNTHSDWKNLGIGKVAIEEAFRLAQSTTDKKTARRAFKIGRTWHKQSDAITLGALEVAVSAAENAKHTFYKVWYTRLLKKENQRINAKYR
;
A
#
# COMPACT_ATOMS: atom_id res chain seq x y z
N MET A 1 -74.06 -36.56 22.53
CA MET A 1 -73.52 -35.25 22.97
C MET A 1 -72.00 -35.41 23.09
N LYS A 2 -71.26 -34.75 22.20
CA LYS A 2 -69.87 -34.25 22.26
C LYS A 2 -68.71 -35.18 22.71
N HIS A 3 -67.99 -35.67 21.70
CA HIS A 3 -66.53 -35.63 21.49
C HIS A 3 -65.60 -35.51 22.70
N SER A 4 -64.84 -36.58 22.97
CA SER A 4 -63.52 -36.52 23.61
C SER A 4 -62.44 -36.73 22.53
N ASP A 5 -61.99 -35.64 21.93
CA ASP A 5 -60.82 -35.65 21.05
C ASP A 5 -59.59 -35.25 21.86
N ILE A 6 -58.96 -36.26 22.46
CA ILE A 6 -57.62 -36.18 23.03
C ILE A 6 -56.66 -36.84 22.03
N GLU A 7 -55.47 -36.23 21.93
CA GLU A 7 -54.25 -36.73 21.28
C GLU A 7 -54.10 -36.59 19.76
N LYS A 8 -53.27 -35.61 19.38
CA LYS A 8 -52.03 -35.84 18.61
C LYS A 8 -51.21 -34.55 18.54
N ARG A 9 -50.47 -34.24 19.61
CA ARG A 9 -49.28 -33.39 19.50
C ARG A 9 -48.08 -34.31 19.35
N SER A 10 -47.74 -34.59 18.10
CA SER A 10 -46.50 -35.25 17.71
C SER A 10 -45.34 -34.37 18.19
N GLY A 11 -44.78 -34.71 19.35
CA GLY A 11 -43.55 -34.12 19.84
C GLY A 11 -42.42 -34.54 18.92
N LYS A 12 -41.99 -33.62 18.06
CA LYS A 12 -40.71 -33.72 17.34
C LYS A 12 -39.63 -33.83 18.42
N ARG A 13 -39.20 -35.04 18.75
CA ARG A 13 -38.05 -35.26 19.64
C ARG A 13 -36.86 -34.67 18.91
N ILE A 14 -36.42 -33.51 19.38
CA ILE A 14 -35.20 -32.88 18.93
C ILE A 14 -34.08 -33.85 19.30
N ASN A 15 -33.33 -34.31 18.31
CA ASN A 15 -32.18 -35.17 18.52
C ASN A 15 -31.05 -34.30 19.08
N VAL A 16 -30.99 -34.22 20.41
CA VAL A 16 -30.07 -33.32 21.13
C VAL A 16 -28.60 -33.62 20.80
N SER A 17 -28.25 -34.87 20.44
CA SER A 17 -26.86 -35.18 20.07
C SER A 17 -26.45 -34.54 18.75
N GLU A 18 -27.34 -34.53 17.76
CA GLU A 18 -27.09 -33.96 16.43
C GLU A 18 -26.91 -32.43 16.51
N GLN A 19 -27.68 -31.77 17.39
CA GLN A 19 -27.48 -30.34 17.68
C GLN A 19 -26.18 -30.04 18.44
N ILE A 20 -25.70 -30.99 19.26
CA ILE A 20 -24.42 -30.84 19.97
C ILE A 20 -23.26 -30.98 18.99
N ASP A 21 -23.32 -31.95 18.07
CA ASP A 21 -22.29 -32.17 17.07
C ASP A 21 -22.17 -30.97 16.11
N GLU A 22 -23.30 -30.44 15.62
CA GLU A 22 -23.33 -29.21 14.79
C GLU A 22 -22.77 -27.98 15.53
N LEU A 23 -23.05 -27.85 16.83
CA LEU A 23 -22.53 -26.76 17.65
C LEU A 23 -21.03 -26.90 17.91
N GLN A 24 -20.51 -28.12 18.03
CA GLN A 24 -19.09 -28.36 18.21
C GLN A 24 -18.30 -28.02 16.94
N GLU A 25 -18.78 -28.44 15.77
CA GLU A 25 -18.17 -28.11 14.48
C GLU A 25 -18.11 -26.59 14.26
N HIS A 26 -19.21 -25.88 14.55
CA HIS A 26 -19.24 -24.42 14.44
C HIS A 26 -18.32 -23.72 15.46
N PHE A 27 -18.06 -24.33 16.62
CA PHE A 27 -17.14 -23.78 17.62
C PHE A 27 -15.68 -23.96 17.20
N GLU A 28 -15.35 -25.10 16.58
CA GLU A 28 -14.02 -25.37 16.02
C GLU A 28 -13.71 -24.41 14.85
N ASP A 29 -14.67 -24.16 13.96
CA ASP A 29 -14.53 -23.17 12.88
C ASP A 29 -14.29 -21.74 13.41
N ILE A 30 -14.97 -21.35 14.49
CA ILE A 30 -14.78 -20.04 15.14
C ILE A 30 -13.40 -19.96 15.79
N LEU A 31 -12.93 -21.04 16.42
CA LEU A 31 -11.61 -21.08 17.06
C LEU A 31 -10.48 -21.08 16.03
N GLU A 32 -10.63 -21.78 14.90
CA GLU A 32 -9.69 -21.71 13.78
C GLU A 32 -9.67 -20.30 13.15
N HIS A 33 -10.84 -19.67 12.99
CA HIS A 33 -10.92 -18.28 12.52
C HIS A 33 -10.27 -17.31 13.52
N GLN A 34 -10.45 -17.48 14.82
CA GLN A 34 -9.83 -16.62 15.84
C GLN A 34 -8.31 -16.81 15.92
N HIS A 35 -7.81 -18.04 15.82
CA HIS A 35 -6.37 -18.30 15.75
C HIS A 35 -5.74 -17.79 14.46
N SER A 36 -6.50 -17.77 13.35
CA SER A 36 -6.08 -17.16 12.09
C SER A 36 -5.99 -15.63 12.13
N GLN A 37 -6.59 -14.97 13.14
CA GLN A 37 -6.54 -13.52 13.33
C GLN A 37 -5.45 -13.04 14.30
N GLN A 38 -4.72 -13.94 14.95
CA GLN A 38 -3.59 -13.54 15.79
C GLN A 38 -2.36 -13.30 14.91
N GLN A 39 -2.05 -12.02 14.68
CA GLN A 39 -0.79 -11.63 14.05
C GLN A 39 0.39 -12.22 14.84
N THR A 40 1.26 -12.92 14.14
CA THR A 40 2.53 -13.40 14.69
C THR A 40 3.40 -12.21 15.14
N PRO A 41 4.31 -12.39 16.11
CA PRO A 41 5.26 -11.35 16.51
C PRO A 41 6.07 -10.76 15.34
N GLU A 42 6.33 -11.57 14.32
CA GLU A 42 7.00 -11.15 13.08
C GLU A 42 6.13 -10.20 12.24
N GLN A 43 4.83 -10.50 12.10
CA GLN A 43 3.87 -9.60 11.43
C GLN A 43 3.72 -8.27 12.19
N GLN A 44 3.67 -8.31 13.51
CA GLN A 44 3.60 -7.09 14.34
C GLN A 44 4.88 -6.23 14.23
N ALA A 45 6.06 -6.86 14.13
CA ALA A 45 7.31 -6.15 13.91
C ALA A 45 7.32 -5.49 12.52
N GLN A 46 6.85 -6.21 11.50
CA GLN A 46 6.75 -5.70 10.14
C GLN A 46 5.79 -4.49 10.02
N GLU A 47 4.65 -4.52 10.71
CA GLU A 47 3.69 -3.41 10.77
C GLU A 47 4.33 -2.13 11.33
N LYS A 48 5.08 -2.24 12.43
CA LYS A 48 5.81 -1.09 13.02
C LYS A 48 6.80 -0.44 12.06
N HIS A 49 7.42 -1.22 11.17
CA HIS A 49 8.34 -0.68 10.17
C HIS A 49 7.62 0.13 9.09
N TRP A 50 6.43 -0.31 8.68
CA TRP A 50 5.63 0.42 7.70
C TRP A 50 4.98 1.67 8.29
N ASP A 51 4.60 1.64 9.57
CA ASP A 51 4.14 2.83 10.30
C ASP A 51 5.24 3.89 10.39
N LEU A 52 6.48 3.45 10.69
CA LEU A 52 7.64 4.34 10.69
C LEU A 52 7.92 4.90 9.28
N ALA A 53 7.86 4.06 8.24
CA ALA A 53 8.01 4.51 6.86
C ALA A 53 6.95 5.56 6.46
N SER A 54 5.70 5.35 6.88
CA SER A 54 4.61 6.32 6.68
C SER A 54 4.90 7.64 7.38
N SER A 55 5.30 7.57 8.66
CA SER A 55 5.63 8.76 9.44
C SER A 55 6.78 9.56 8.81
N ILE A 56 7.80 8.88 8.26
CA ILE A 56 8.90 9.55 7.54
C ILE A 56 8.40 10.22 6.26
N LEU A 57 7.48 9.59 5.52
CA LEU A 57 6.89 10.20 4.32
C LEU A 57 6.08 11.45 4.65
N ASP A 58 5.33 11.44 5.75
CA ASP A 58 4.63 12.64 6.22
C ASP A 58 5.61 13.77 6.54
N LEU A 59 6.79 13.47 7.10
CA LEU A 59 7.85 14.45 7.32
C LEU A 59 8.48 14.95 6.01
N VAL A 60 8.65 14.08 4.99
CA VAL A 60 9.11 14.50 3.66
C VAL A 60 8.12 15.49 3.05
N GLU A 61 6.83 15.17 3.11
CA GLU A 61 5.77 16.04 2.61
C GLU A 61 5.77 17.39 3.36
N LEU A 62 5.80 17.36 4.70
CA LEU A 62 5.83 18.55 5.54
C LEU A 62 7.01 19.47 5.18
N HIS A 63 8.23 18.93 5.14
CA HIS A 63 9.41 19.71 4.79
C HIS A 63 9.35 20.26 3.35
N ARG A 64 8.79 19.49 2.41
CA ARG A 64 8.55 19.98 1.04
C ARG A 64 7.57 21.15 1.01
N THR A 65 6.46 21.06 1.75
CA THR A 65 5.43 22.12 1.78
C THR A 65 5.89 23.36 2.52
N ASP A 66 6.75 23.21 3.53
CA ASP A 66 7.29 24.31 4.33
C ASP A 66 8.46 25.03 3.65
N GLY A 67 8.87 24.60 2.45
CA GLY A 67 9.98 25.22 1.72
C GLY A 67 11.36 24.83 2.25
N ASN A 68 11.46 23.68 2.93
CA ASN A 68 12.68 23.09 3.48
C ASN A 68 13.09 21.83 2.67
N PRO A 69 13.44 21.97 1.38
CA PRO A 69 13.60 20.81 0.49
C PRO A 69 14.86 19.98 0.79
N ASP A 70 15.86 20.56 1.46
CA ASP A 70 17.07 19.84 1.85
C ASP A 70 16.77 18.86 2.98
N GLU A 71 16.03 19.30 4.00
CA GLU A 71 15.51 18.48 5.09
C GLU A 71 14.61 17.35 4.55
N ALA A 72 13.77 17.65 3.57
CA ALA A 72 12.96 16.63 2.90
C ALA A 72 13.83 15.55 2.22
N VAL A 73 14.96 15.92 1.61
CA VAL A 73 15.91 14.95 1.05
C VAL A 73 16.56 14.12 2.14
N GLU A 74 16.93 14.71 3.28
CA GLU A 74 17.51 13.95 4.38
C GLU A 74 16.52 12.91 4.93
N GLN A 75 15.22 13.24 5.02
CA GLN A 75 14.18 12.26 5.38
C GLN A 75 14.04 11.14 4.32
N LEU A 76 14.16 11.44 3.03
CA LEU A 76 14.21 10.41 1.98
C LEU A 76 15.42 9.48 2.12
N LEU A 77 16.55 9.97 2.66
CA LEU A 77 17.72 9.14 2.92
C LEU A 77 17.53 8.24 4.14
N VAL A 78 16.87 8.74 5.20
CA VAL A 78 16.46 7.89 6.33
C VAL A 78 15.51 6.79 5.85
N LEU A 79 14.53 7.14 5.02
CA LEU A 79 13.61 6.15 4.43
C LEU A 79 14.34 5.12 3.56
N LYS A 80 15.37 5.55 2.82
CA LYS A 80 16.21 4.64 2.04
C LYS A 80 16.87 3.57 2.91
N ASP A 81 17.37 3.95 4.08
CA ASP A 81 18.05 3.02 4.99
C ASP A 81 17.06 2.00 5.58
N LEU A 82 15.85 2.46 5.92
CA LEU A 82 14.75 1.58 6.31
C LEU A 82 14.39 0.59 5.19
N PHE A 83 14.27 1.08 3.95
CA PHE A 83 14.00 0.26 2.75
C PHE A 83 15.11 -0.72 2.39
N ASN A 84 16.36 -0.44 2.75
CA ASN A 84 17.46 -1.41 2.58
C ASN A 84 17.35 -2.58 3.57
N THR A 85 16.69 -2.37 4.71
CA THR A 85 16.52 -3.39 5.76
C THR A 85 15.35 -4.32 5.47
N HIS A 86 14.34 -3.85 4.72
CA HIS A 86 13.11 -4.61 4.45
C HIS A 86 12.76 -4.60 2.95
N SER A 87 13.23 -5.57 2.17
CA SER A 87 13.15 -5.53 0.69
C SER A 87 11.76 -5.49 0.08
N ASP A 88 10.72 -5.82 0.84
CA ASP A 88 9.35 -6.02 0.35
C ASP A 88 8.65 -4.71 -0.03
N TRP A 89 9.18 -3.56 0.42
CA TRP A 89 8.62 -2.23 0.15
C TRP A 89 8.33 -1.98 -1.33
N LYS A 90 9.13 -2.57 -2.23
CA LYS A 90 9.12 -2.35 -3.69
C LYS A 90 7.74 -2.57 -4.32
N ASN A 91 6.97 -3.50 -3.77
CA ASN A 91 5.67 -3.91 -4.29
C ASN A 91 4.49 -3.48 -3.41
N LEU A 92 4.78 -2.92 -2.23
CA LEU A 92 3.78 -2.38 -1.31
C LEU A 92 3.33 -0.98 -1.72
N GLY A 93 2.16 -0.58 -1.23
CA GLY A 93 1.62 0.78 -1.43
C GLY A 93 2.60 1.85 -0.96
N ILE A 94 3.24 1.63 0.19
CA ILE A 94 4.21 2.57 0.78
C ILE A 94 5.40 2.85 -0.14
N GLY A 95 5.92 1.85 -0.85
CA GLY A 95 7.02 2.02 -1.78
C GLY A 95 6.64 2.87 -2.99
N LYS A 96 5.41 2.68 -3.50
CA LYS A 96 4.88 3.46 -4.62
C LYS A 96 4.69 4.92 -4.23
N VAL A 97 4.16 5.17 -3.03
CA VAL A 97 4.02 6.53 -2.48
C VAL A 97 5.39 7.17 -2.28
N ALA A 98 6.37 6.44 -1.75
CA ALA A 98 7.73 6.97 -1.56
C ALA A 98 8.42 7.37 -2.88
N ILE A 99 8.24 6.58 -3.94
CA ILE A 99 8.73 6.92 -5.28
C ILE A 99 8.06 8.20 -5.79
N GLU A 100 6.74 8.30 -5.66
CA GLU A 100 5.98 9.48 -6.08
C GLU A 100 6.42 10.72 -5.31
N GLU A 101 6.58 10.63 -3.99
CA GLU A 101 6.95 11.76 -3.14
C GLU A 101 8.37 12.26 -3.44
N ALA A 102 9.31 11.34 -3.71
CA ALA A 102 10.64 11.72 -4.19
C ALA A 102 10.58 12.49 -5.53
N PHE A 103 9.67 12.13 -6.44
CA PHE A 103 9.45 12.92 -7.66
C PHE A 103 8.73 14.23 -7.39
N ARG A 104 7.75 14.28 -6.48
CA ARG A 104 7.05 15.53 -6.12
C ARG A 104 8.02 16.55 -5.53
N LEU A 105 8.92 16.12 -4.63
CA LEU A 105 10.00 16.97 -4.12
C LEU A 105 10.90 17.49 -5.25
N ALA A 106 11.29 16.61 -6.17
CA ALA A 106 12.08 17.00 -7.33
C ALA A 106 11.35 17.95 -8.29
N GLN A 107 10.02 17.86 -8.39
CA GLN A 107 9.18 18.71 -9.21
C GLN A 107 8.99 20.11 -8.59
N SER A 108 8.73 20.18 -7.28
CA SER A 108 8.31 21.41 -6.60
C SER A 108 9.46 22.30 -6.15
N THR A 109 10.64 21.73 -5.89
CA THR A 109 11.78 22.52 -5.39
C THR A 109 12.37 23.45 -6.46
N THR A 110 12.72 24.67 -6.06
CA THR A 110 13.40 25.65 -6.91
C THR A 110 14.91 25.43 -6.96
N ASP A 111 15.50 24.81 -5.92
CA ASP A 111 16.93 24.46 -5.92
C ASP A 111 17.20 23.30 -6.88
N LYS A 112 18.01 23.57 -7.91
CA LYS A 112 18.38 22.61 -8.94
C LYS A 112 19.29 21.51 -8.44
N LYS A 113 20.05 21.72 -7.36
CA LYS A 113 20.87 20.65 -6.78
C LYS A 113 19.97 19.63 -6.09
N THR A 114 19.05 20.10 -5.26
CA THR A 114 18.10 19.27 -4.54
C THR A 114 17.07 18.61 -5.45
N ALA A 115 16.59 19.30 -6.50
CA ALA A 115 15.77 18.69 -7.53
C ALA A 115 16.43 17.44 -8.15
N ARG A 116 17.72 17.52 -8.48
CA ARG A 116 18.49 16.40 -9.06
C ARG A 116 18.72 15.27 -8.05
N ARG A 117 18.98 15.59 -6.77
CA ARG A 117 19.12 14.59 -5.71
C ARG A 117 17.83 13.80 -5.54
N ALA A 118 16.72 14.48 -5.31
CA ALA A 118 15.40 13.88 -5.15
C ALA A 118 15.00 13.05 -6.38
N PHE A 119 15.22 13.58 -7.60
CA PHE A 119 14.95 12.84 -8.83
C PHE A 119 15.77 11.55 -8.94
N LYS A 120 17.06 11.59 -8.56
CA LYS A 120 17.93 10.41 -8.56
C LYS A 120 17.44 9.36 -7.57
N ILE A 121 16.96 9.76 -6.40
CA ILE A 121 16.36 8.86 -5.39
C ILE A 121 15.11 8.19 -5.99
N GLY A 122 14.11 8.97 -6.41
CA GLY A 122 12.87 8.43 -6.98
C GLY A 122 13.10 7.51 -8.18
N ARG A 123 14.05 7.87 -9.06
CA ARG A 123 14.45 7.01 -10.19
C ARG A 123 15.10 5.70 -9.72
N THR A 124 15.96 5.75 -8.71
CA THR A 124 16.64 4.55 -8.20
C THR A 124 15.62 3.59 -7.60
N TRP A 125 14.66 4.11 -6.83
CA TRP A 125 13.58 3.30 -6.27
C TRP A 125 12.60 2.78 -7.34
N HIS A 126 12.23 3.59 -8.33
CA HIS A 126 11.42 3.13 -9.45
C HIS A 126 12.07 1.95 -10.18
N LYS A 127 13.38 1.98 -10.43
CA LYS A 127 14.08 0.83 -11.06
C LYS A 127 14.00 -0.47 -10.25
N GLN A 128 13.74 -0.38 -8.95
CA GLN A 128 13.65 -1.52 -8.05
C GLN A 128 12.22 -1.99 -7.84
N SER A 129 11.23 -1.20 -8.26
CA SER A 129 9.80 -1.53 -8.17
C SER A 129 9.30 -2.10 -9.49
N ASP A 130 8.37 -3.06 -9.43
CA ASP A 130 7.80 -3.70 -10.62
C ASP A 130 6.93 -2.73 -11.44
N ALA A 131 6.28 -1.76 -10.77
CA ALA A 131 5.41 -0.78 -11.41
C ALA A 131 5.23 0.47 -10.54
N ILE A 132 5.10 1.62 -11.21
CA ILE A 132 4.69 2.89 -10.59
C ILE A 132 3.30 3.29 -11.06
N THR A 133 2.62 4.09 -10.25
CA THR A 133 1.25 4.56 -10.54
C THR A 133 1.24 5.53 -11.72
N LEU A 134 0.07 5.73 -12.34
CA LEU A 134 -0.12 6.75 -13.37
C LEU A 134 0.25 8.15 -12.83
N GLY A 135 -0.20 8.49 -11.61
CA GLY A 135 0.14 9.75 -10.95
C GLY A 135 1.65 9.93 -10.78
N ALA A 136 2.37 8.91 -10.32
CA ALA A 136 3.83 8.95 -10.22
C ALA A 136 4.52 9.18 -11.57
N LEU A 137 3.99 8.63 -12.67
CA LEU A 137 4.52 8.87 -14.02
C LEU A 137 4.37 10.34 -14.46
N GLU A 138 3.21 10.96 -14.19
CA GLU A 138 2.95 12.37 -14.51
C GLU A 138 3.90 13.30 -13.75
N VAL A 139 4.03 13.05 -12.44
CA VAL A 139 4.98 13.77 -11.57
C VAL A 139 6.42 13.55 -12.05
N ALA A 140 6.80 12.33 -12.42
CA ALA A 140 8.16 12.00 -12.87
C ALA A 140 8.57 12.74 -14.15
N VAL A 141 7.65 12.96 -15.10
CA VAL A 141 7.91 13.78 -16.31
C VAL A 141 8.29 15.20 -15.91
N SER A 142 7.49 15.81 -15.03
CA SER A 142 7.68 17.18 -14.57
C SER A 142 8.95 17.32 -13.71
N ALA A 143 9.20 16.33 -12.85
CA ALA A 143 10.42 16.24 -12.04
C ALA A 143 11.68 16.14 -12.91
N ALA A 144 11.65 15.31 -13.96
CA ALA A 144 12.76 15.17 -14.90
C ALA A 144 13.05 16.49 -15.64
N GLU A 145 12.00 17.21 -16.02
CA GLU A 145 12.12 18.54 -16.63
C GLU A 145 12.72 19.55 -15.65
N ASN A 146 12.21 19.61 -14.42
CA ASN A 146 12.71 20.54 -13.39
C ASN A 146 14.20 20.30 -13.08
N ALA A 147 14.60 19.03 -12.99
CA ALA A 147 15.96 18.58 -12.73
C ALA A 147 16.89 18.61 -13.97
N LYS A 148 16.41 19.05 -15.14
CA LYS A 148 17.15 19.11 -16.42
C LYS A 148 17.66 17.75 -16.92
N HIS A 149 16.87 16.70 -16.74
CA HIS A 149 17.14 15.35 -17.18
C HIS A 149 16.39 15.00 -18.48
N THR A 150 16.82 15.56 -19.61
CA THR A 150 16.12 15.44 -20.92
C THR A 150 15.84 14.00 -21.34
N PHE A 151 16.82 13.09 -21.20
CA PHE A 151 16.64 11.68 -21.53
C PHE A 151 15.52 11.04 -20.70
N TYR A 152 15.51 11.27 -19.39
CA TYR A 152 14.49 10.67 -18.52
C TYR A 152 13.12 11.32 -18.69
N LYS A 153 13.05 12.61 -19.04
CA LYS A 153 11.78 13.25 -19.45
C LYS A 153 11.15 12.46 -20.61
N VAL A 154 11.91 12.24 -21.69
CA VAL A 154 11.44 11.47 -22.86
C VAL A 154 11.04 10.04 -22.48
N TRP A 155 11.84 9.38 -21.63
CA TRP A 155 11.56 8.01 -21.20
C TRP A 155 10.27 7.92 -20.38
N TYR A 156 10.09 8.78 -19.37
CA TYR A 156 8.87 8.82 -18.56
C TYR A 156 7.64 9.21 -19.38
N THR A 157 7.76 10.14 -20.35
CA THR A 157 6.66 10.47 -21.26
C THR A 157 6.21 9.26 -22.08
N ARG A 158 7.16 8.42 -22.54
CA ARG A 158 6.81 7.18 -23.25
C ARG A 158 6.11 6.18 -22.35
N LEU A 159 6.56 6.01 -21.10
CA LEU A 159 5.89 5.15 -20.13
C LEU A 159 4.46 5.64 -19.82
N LEU A 160 4.30 6.94 -19.55
CA LEU A 160 3.01 7.58 -19.32
C LEU A 160 2.05 7.36 -20.49
N LYS A 161 2.53 7.49 -21.73
CA LYS A 161 1.71 7.23 -22.92
C LYS A 161 1.27 5.76 -23.01
N LYS A 162 2.17 4.81 -22.74
CA LYS A 162 1.85 3.38 -22.74
C LYS A 162 0.81 3.04 -21.67
N GLU A 163 0.96 3.59 -20.47
CA GLU A 163 0.05 3.33 -19.37
C GLU A 163 -1.36 3.89 -19.64
N ASN A 164 -1.44 5.11 -20.19
CA ASN A 164 -2.70 5.68 -20.67
C ASN A 164 -3.37 4.82 -21.75
N GLN A 165 -2.60 4.27 -22.70
CA GLN A 165 -3.14 3.36 -23.72
C GLN A 165 -3.68 2.07 -23.09
N ARG A 166 -2.98 1.49 -22.11
CA ARG A 166 -3.42 0.29 -21.38
C ARG A 166 -4.74 0.53 -20.65
N ILE A 167 -4.84 1.64 -19.93
CA ILE A 167 -6.06 2.05 -19.22
C ILE A 167 -7.20 2.22 -20.22
N ASN A 168 -7.02 3.02 -21.27
CA ASN A 168 -8.04 3.27 -22.28
C ASN A 168 -8.50 2.00 -23.01
N ALA A 169 -7.63 1.03 -23.24
CA ALA A 169 -8.00 -0.24 -23.85
C ALA A 169 -8.83 -1.14 -22.92
N LYS A 170 -8.67 -1.02 -21.59
CA LYS A 170 -9.41 -1.81 -20.60
C LYS A 170 -10.87 -1.34 -20.40
N TYR A 171 -11.16 -0.08 -20.71
CA TYR A 171 -12.47 0.55 -20.51
C TYR A 171 -13.22 0.84 -21.82
N ARG A 172 -12.80 0.22 -22.92
CA ARG A 172 -13.53 0.18 -24.20
C ARG A 172 -14.23 -1.17 -24.33
#